data_AF-A0A3L8RUN2-F1
#
_entry.id   AF-A0A3L8RUN2-F1
#
_cell.length_a   1.000
_cell.length_b   1.000
_cell.length_c   1.000
_cell.angle_alpha   90.00
_cell.angle_beta   90.00
_cell.angle_gamma   90.00
#
_symmetry.space_group_name_H-M   'P 1'
#
loop_
_entity.id
_entity.type
_entity.pdbx_description
1 polymer ?
#
loop_
_entity_poly.entity_id
_entity_poly.type
_entity_poly.pdbx_seq_one_letter_code
_entity_poly.pdbx_strand_id
1 'polypeptide(L)' 'MAGRGKLIAVMGDEDTVTGFLLGGIGELDKHRRPNFLVVEKETSLAEIEETFRCVRGKDARGPGAGH' A
#
# COMPACT_ATOMS: atom_id res chain seq x y z
N MET A 1 23.20 -12.89 7.09
CA MET A 1 22.12 -12.53 6.14
C MET A 1 20.89 -12.20 6.97
N ALA A 2 20.56 -10.92 7.16
CA ALA A 2 19.27 -10.57 7.74
C ALA A 2 18.20 -11.08 6.78
N GLY A 3 17.38 -12.04 7.20
CA GLY A 3 16.28 -12.54 6.39
C GLY A 3 15.47 -11.36 5.91
N ARG A 4 15.31 -11.21 4.59
CA ARG A 4 14.41 -10.19 4.04
C ARG A 4 13.03 -10.49 4.61
N GLY A 5 12.61 -9.71 5.60
CA GLY A 5 11.27 -9.81 6.16
C GLY A 5 10.29 -9.69 5.00
N LYS A 6 9.37 -10.64 4.87
CA LYS A 6 8.30 -10.54 3.88
C LYS A 6 7.35 -9.46 4.39
N LEU A 7 7.25 -8.35 3.66
CA LEU A 7 6.26 -7.33 3.93
C LEU A 7 4.89 -7.84 3.51
N ILE A 8 3.89 -7.66 4.38
CA ILE A 8 2.49 -7.92 4.07
C ILE A 8 1.88 -6.57 3.68
N ALA A 9 1.16 -6.53 2.57
CA ALA A 9 0.39 -5.37 2.15
C ALA A 9 -1.10 -5.66 2.25
N VAL A 10 -1.90 -4.67 2.65
CA VAL A 10 -3.33 -4.83 2.93
C VAL A 10 -4.14 -3.84 2.09
N MET A 11 -5.10 -4.33 1.31
CA MET A 11 -6.05 -3.49 0.58
C MET A 11 -7.46 -3.99 0.89
N GLY A 12 -8.32 -3.10 1.39
CA GLY A 12 -9.66 -3.48 1.84
C GLY A 12 -10.45 -2.26 2.30
N ASP A 13 -11.67 -2.50 2.76
CA ASP A 13 -12.47 -1.48 3.42
C ASP A 13 -11.89 -1.06 4.78
N GLU A 14 -12.41 0.03 5.33
CA GLU A 14 -11.90 0.67 6.55
C GLU A 14 -11.79 -0.31 7.73
N ASP A 15 -12.83 -1.13 7.94
CA ASP A 15 -12.88 -2.10 9.04
C ASP A 15 -11.79 -3.18 8.90
N THR A 16 -11.61 -3.71 7.69
CA THR A 16 -10.57 -4.72 7.41
C THR A 16 -9.18 -4.15 7.61
N VAL A 17 -8.91 -2.97 7.03
CA VAL A 17 -7.59 -2.31 7.15
C VAL A 17 -7.31 -1.98 8.61
N THR A 18 -8.27 -1.43 9.34
CA THR A 18 -8.14 -1.12 10.76
C THR A 18 -7.82 -2.37 11.58
N GLY A 19 -8.49 -3.50 11.32
CA GLY A 19 -8.20 -4.76 11.99
C GLY A 19 -6.75 -5.23 11.78
N PHE A 20 -6.22 -5.11 10.57
CA PHE A 20 -4.82 -5.46 10.29
C PHE A 20 -3.81 -4.47 10.88
N LEU A 21 -4.15 -3.18 10.94
CA LEU A 21 -3.33 -2.17 11.61
C LEU A 21 -3.23 -2.45 13.12
N LEU A 22 -4.35 -2.79 13.77
CA LEU A 22 -4.38 -3.23 15.17
C LEU A 22 -3.61 -4.54 15.38
N GLY A 23 -3.59 -5.43 14.37
CA GLY A 23 -2.79 -6.66 14.35
C GLY A 23 -1.29 -6.44 14.14
N GLY A 24 -0.82 -5.20 13.97
CA GLY A 24 0.60 -4.87 13.83
C GLY A 24 1.17 -5.03 12.42
N ILE A 25 0.31 -5.12 11.39
CA ILE A 25 0.74 -5.26 9.99
C ILE A 25 1.06 -3.91 9.33
N GLY A 26 0.66 -2.77 9.92
CA GLY A 26 0.91 -1.44 9.37
C GLY A 26 2.38 -1.02 9.40
N GLU A 27 2.95 -0.69 8.24
CA GLU A 27 4.31 -0.16 8.09
C GLU A 27 4.32 1.04 7.13
N LEU A 28 5.19 2.01 7.43
CA LEU A 28 5.52 3.12 6.54
C LEU A 28 6.94 2.94 6.01
N ASP A 29 7.12 3.09 4.69
CA ASP A 29 8.45 3.04 4.09
C ASP A 29 9.28 4.32 4.40
N LYS A 30 10.52 4.37 3.91
CA LYS A 30 11.42 5.53 4.07
C LYS A 30 10.90 6.83 3.46
N HIS A 31 9.94 6.75 2.55
CA HIS A 31 9.25 7.87 1.91
C HIS A 31 7.87 8.13 2.54
N ARG A 32 7.60 7.54 3.71
CA ARG A 32 6.33 7.60 4.45
C ARG A 32 5.13 7.08 3.64
N ARG A 33 5.36 6.13 2.74
CA ARG A 33 4.29 5.45 2.00
C ARG A 33 3.78 4.27 2.81
N PRO A 34 2.46 4.14 3.00
CA PRO A 34 1.88 3.00 3.70
C PRO A 34 1.97 1.72 2.87
N ASN A 35 2.05 0.58 3.54
CA ASN A 35 1.85 -0.74 2.95
C ASN A 35 0.37 -1.15 2.87
N PHE A 36 -0.56 -0.20 3.04
CA PHE A 36 -1.99 -0.45 3.01
C PHE A 36 -2.74 0.61 2.19
N LEU A 37 -3.92 0.24 1.70
CA LEU A 37 -4.89 1.13 1.04
C LEU A 37 -6.29 0.85 1.59
N VAL A 38 -6.94 1.90 2.07
CA VAL A 38 -8.37 1.86 2.38
C VAL A 38 -9.12 2.12 1.09
N VAL A 39 -9.98 1.17 0.70
CA VAL A 39 -10.78 1.25 -0.52
C VAL A 39 -12.16 1.74 -0.14
N GLU A 40 -12.47 2.95 -0.58
CA GLU A 40 -13.77 3.59 -0.43
C GLU A 40 -14.52 3.62 -1.76
N LYS A 41 -15.77 4.11 -1.75
CA LYS A 41 -16.57 4.24 -2.98
C LYS A 41 -15.96 5.21 -4.00
N GLU A 42 -15.18 6.18 -3.52
CA GLU A 42 -14.47 7.16 -4.34
C GLU A 42 -13.09 6.69 -4.81
N THR A 43 -12.58 5.58 -4.26
CA THR A 43 -11.30 5.01 -4.66
C THR A 43 -11.37 4.54 -6.11
N SER A 44 -10.57 5.17 -6.96
CA SER A 44 -10.52 4.84 -8.38
C SER A 44 -9.79 3.52 -8.64
N LEU A 45 -10.19 2.80 -9.69
CA LEU A 45 -9.47 1.60 -10.14
C LEU A 45 -7.99 1.90 -10.43
N ALA A 46 -7.68 3.08 -10.94
CA ALA A 46 -6.31 3.51 -11.23
C ALA A 46 -5.43 3.56 -9.96
N GLU A 47 -6.00 4.03 -8.84
CA GLU A 47 -5.32 4.09 -7.54
C GLU A 47 -5.06 2.70 -6.96
N ILE A 48 -6.04 1.79 -7.06
CA ILE A 48 -5.89 0.39 -6.65
C ILE A 48 -4.78 -0.28 -7.46
N GLU A 49 -4.78 -0.09 -8.79
CA GLU A 49 -3.76 -0.67 -9.65
C GLU A 49 -2.37 -0.08 -9.40
N GLU A 50 -2.27 1.23 -9.15
CA GLU A 50 -1.01 1.88 -8.77
C GLU A 50 -0.46 1.31 -7.47
N THR A 51 -1.29 1.22 -6.44
CA THR A 51 -0.94 0.65 -5.14
C THR A 51 -0.49 -0.80 -5.29
N PHE A 52 -1.23 -1.62 -6.04
CA PHE A 52 -0.90 -3.02 -6.30
C PHE A 52 0.47 -3.16 -6.99
N ARG A 53 0.78 -2.28 -7.95
CA ARG A 53 2.10 -2.26 -8.62
C ARG A 53 3.21 -1.89 -7.63
N CYS A 54 2.97 -0.90 -6.77
CA CYS A 54 3.92 -0.44 -5.76
C CYS A 54 4.27 -1.55 -4.76
N VAL A 55 3.28 -2.23 -4.17
CA VAL A 55 3.51 -3.27 -3.16
C VAL A 55 4.10 -4.57 -3.73
N ARG A 56 3.88 -4.84 -5.02
CA ARG A 56 4.51 -5.97 -5.74
C ARG A 56 6.02 -5.77 -5.93
N GLY A 57 6.58 -4.59 -5.64
CA GLY A 57 8.01 -4.31 -5.84
C GLY A 57 8.39 -4.08 -7.30
N LYS A 58 7.40 -3.88 -8.19
CA LYS A 58 7.67 -3.28 -9.51
C LYS A 58 7.64 -1.77 -9.30
N ASP A 59 8.79 -1.23 -8.93
CA ASP A 59 9.07 0.21 -9.01
C ASP A 59 8.63 0.73 -10.38
N ALA A 60 7.52 1.45 -10.38
CA ALA A 60 6.93 2.06 -11.57
C ALA A 60 6.28 3.37 -11.18
N ARG A 61 7.08 4.29 -10.64
CA ARG A 61 6.85 5.72 -10.89
C ARG A 61 7.96 6.24 -11.80
N GLY A 62 7.73 6.12 -13.11
CA GLY A 62 8.24 7.13 -14.05
C GLY A 62 7.56 8.47 -13.76
N PRO A 63 8.22 9.60 -14.05
CA PRO A 63 7.87 10.91 -13.50
C PRO A 63 6.61 11.50 -14.15
N GLY A 64 5.81 12.22 -13.37
CA GLY A 64 4.93 13.26 -13.89
C GLY A 64 3.43 12.98 -13.88
N ALA A 65 2.76 13.48 -12.84
CA ALA A 65 1.55 14.28 -12.93
C ALA A 65 1.58 15.17 -11.67
N GLY A 66 1.77 16.49 -11.70
CA GLY A 66 1.46 17.45 -12.75
C GLY A 66 0.18 18.19 -12.37
N HIS A 67 0.38 19.26 -11.59
CA HIS A 67 -0.58 20.24 -11.03
C HIS A 67 -1.32 19.84 -9.75
#